data_AF-A0A016V846-F1
#
_entry.id   AF-A0A016V846-F1
#
_cell.length_a   1.000
_cell.length_b   1.000
_cell.length_c   1.000
_cell.angle_alpha   90.00
_cell.angle_beta   90.00
_cell.angle_gamma   90.00
#
_symmetry.space_group_name_H-M   'P 1'
#
loop_
_entity.id
_entity.type
_entity.pdbx_description
1 polymer ?
#
loop_
_entity_poly.entity_id
_entity_poly.type
_entity_poly.pdbx_seq_one_letter_code
_entity_poly.pdbx_strand_id
1 'polypeptide(L)'
;MFLPDSKLIQIDSLRNKYMVPFYTPATVVVNNPGNLSDPENVQQLLSLKHAFESLPDAIGPESTKFFLDDYIAYKESLGDELEADPDAGSLESFLSWLEYSFWKGFVKMENTSE
;
A
#
# COMPACT_ATOMS: atom_id res chain seq x y z
N MET A 1 29.91 0.84 5.41
CA MET A 1 30.54 0.65 6.73
C MET A 1 31.10 1.99 7.17
N PHE A 2 30.77 2.47 8.38
CA PHE A 2 31.23 3.78 8.87
C PHE A 2 32.66 3.71 9.42
N LEU A 3 33.36 4.85 9.45
CA LEU A 3 34.67 4.96 10.10
C LEU A 3 34.54 4.68 11.61
N PRO A 4 35.55 4.05 12.26
CA PRO A 4 35.46 3.58 13.65
C PRO A 4 35.12 4.66 14.70
N ASP A 5 35.43 5.93 14.42
CA ASP A 5 35.22 7.09 15.27
C ASP A 5 33.98 7.92 14.88
N SER A 6 33.23 7.47 13.87
CA SER A 6 32.06 8.19 13.38
C SER A 6 30.91 8.18 14.39
N LYS A 7 30.33 9.37 14.64
CA LYS A 7 29.07 9.50 15.39
C LYS A 7 27.91 8.71 14.77
N LEU A 8 28.01 8.36 13.49
CA LEU A 8 27.01 7.52 12.81
C LEU A 8 26.92 6.10 13.39
N ILE A 9 28.00 5.57 13.98
CA ILE A 9 27.96 4.26 14.67
C ILE A 9 27.03 4.31 15.89
N GLN A 10 27.08 5.41 16.65
CA GLN A 10 26.21 5.61 17.80
C GLN A 10 24.75 5.80 17.36
N ILE A 11 24.52 6.59 16.31
CA ILE A 11 23.18 6.82 15.75
C ILE A 11 22.58 5.51 15.22
N ASP A 12 23.36 4.70 14.49
CA ASP A 12 22.92 3.40 13.99
C ASP A 12 22.57 2.44 15.14
N SER A 13 23.39 2.39 16.19
CA SER A 13 23.11 1.59 17.39
C SER A 13 21.79 2.00 18.07
N LEU A 14 21.54 3.30 18.18
CA LEU A 14 20.29 3.83 18.74
C LEU A 14 19.09 3.51 17.83
N ARG A 15 19.23 3.70 16.51
CA ARG A 15 18.21 3.36 15.52
C ARG A 15 17.85 1.87 15.59
N ASN A 16 18.83 0.98 15.64
CA ASN A 16 18.60 -0.46 15.68
C ASN A 16 17.93 -0.90 17.00
N LYS A 17 18.28 -0.25 18.12
CA LYS A 17 17.70 -0.58 19.43
C LYS A 17 16.29 -0.04 19.62
N TYR A 18 16.00 1.17 19.14
CA TYR A 18 14.77 1.90 19.49
C TYR A 18 13.85 2.19 18.31
N MET A 19 14.34 2.17 17.07
CA MET A 19 13.52 2.50 15.90
C MET A 19 13.17 1.27 15.06
N VAL A 20 14.16 0.48 14.64
CA VAL A 20 13.95 -0.65 13.71
C VAL A 20 12.86 -1.61 14.17
N PRO A 21 12.79 -2.03 15.45
CA PRO A 21 11.79 -3.01 15.89
C PRO A 21 10.34 -2.51 15.82
N PHE A 22 10.13 -1.19 15.80
CA PHE A 22 8.79 -0.59 15.96
C PHE A 22 8.34 0.24 14.76
N TYR A 23 9.27 0.75 13.96
CA TYR A 23 8.98 1.70 12.86
C TYR A 23 9.30 1.16 11.46
N THR A 24 9.76 -0.08 11.36
CA THR A 24 9.99 -0.69 10.04
C THR A 24 8.68 -1.23 9.50
N PRO A 25 8.12 -0.68 8.41
CA PRO A 25 6.85 -1.16 7.89
C PRO A 25 7.01 -2.56 7.30
N ALA A 26 6.04 -3.42 7.55
CA ALA A 26 5.90 -4.68 6.80
C ALA A 26 5.25 -4.39 5.45
N THR A 27 5.83 -4.90 4.36
CA THR A 27 5.24 -4.84 3.02
C THR A 27 4.69 -6.22 2.66
N VAL A 28 3.38 -6.30 2.41
CA VAL A 28 2.70 -7.53 2.00
C VAL A 28 2.28 -7.38 0.55
N VAL A 29 2.72 -8.30 -0.31
CA VAL A 29 2.35 -8.34 -1.74
C VAL A 29 1.53 -9.60 -1.99
N VAL A 30 0.32 -9.43 -2.53
CA VAL A 30 -0.57 -10.54 -2.87
C VAL A 30 -0.40 -10.86 -4.35
N ASN A 31 0.33 -11.93 -4.64
CA ASN A 31 0.66 -12.30 -6.03
C ASN A 31 -0.54 -12.82 -6.83
N ASN A 32 -1.56 -13.34 -6.15
CA ASN A 32 -2.77 -13.86 -6.79
C ASN A 32 -4.01 -13.37 -6.02
N PRO A 33 -4.44 -12.12 -6.23
CA PRO A 33 -5.58 -11.53 -5.52
C PRO A 33 -6.94 -11.99 -6.07
N GLY A 34 -6.97 -12.82 -7.12
CA GLY A 34 -8.18 -13.17 -7.84
C GLY A 34 -8.70 -12.02 -8.72
N ASN A 35 -9.97 -12.08 -9.09
CA ASN A 35 -10.62 -11.02 -9.86
C ASN A 35 -11.10 -9.91 -8.91
N LEU A 36 -10.50 -8.73 -8.98
CA LEU A 36 -10.85 -7.59 -8.12
C LEU A 36 -12.18 -6.91 -8.49
N SER A 37 -12.81 -7.29 -9.61
CA SER A 37 -14.20 -6.91 -9.89
C SER A 37 -15.22 -7.79 -9.16
N ASP A 38 -14.78 -8.90 -8.57
CA ASP A 38 -15.62 -9.78 -7.76
C ASP A 38 -15.62 -9.27 -6.30
N PRO A 39 -16.79 -8.91 -5.74
CA PRO A 39 -16.88 -8.43 -4.37
C PRO A 39 -16.39 -9.44 -3.33
N GLU A 40 -16.44 -10.75 -3.60
CA GLU A 40 -15.96 -11.76 -2.65
C GLU A 40 -14.43 -11.70 -2.51
N ASN A 41 -13.71 -11.58 -3.63
CA ASN A 41 -12.25 -11.44 -3.62
C ASN A 41 -11.81 -10.15 -2.92
N VAL A 42 -12.55 -9.05 -3.14
CA VAL A 42 -12.31 -7.77 -2.46
C VAL A 42 -12.50 -7.92 -0.95
N GLN A 43 -13.57 -8.58 -0.51
CA GLN A 43 -13.83 -8.82 0.92
C GLN A 43 -12.75 -9.68 1.59
N GLN A 44 -12.20 -10.67 0.87
CA GLN A 44 -11.08 -11.46 1.39
C GLN A 44 -9.82 -10.60 1.62
N LEU A 45 -9.52 -9.67 0.71
CA LEU A 45 -8.40 -8.75 0.87
C LEU A 45 -8.62 -7.74 2.01
N LEU A 46 -9.84 -7.23 2.18
CA LEU A 46 -10.20 -6.37 3.32
C LEU A 46 -10.09 -7.13 4.64
N SER A 47 -10.48 -8.41 4.66
CA SER A 47 -10.32 -9.27 5.83
C SER A 47 -8.86 -9.54 6.16
N LEU A 48 -8.02 -9.74 5.13
CA LEU A 48 -6.56 -9.87 5.29
C LEU A 48 -5.96 -8.61 5.91
N LYS A 49 -6.31 -7.44 5.38
CA LYS A 49 -5.90 -6.12 5.92
C LYS A 49 -6.28 -6.02 7.39
N HIS A 50 -7.55 -6.27 7.72
CA HIS A 50 -8.06 -6.19 9.09
C HIS A 50 -7.35 -7.16 10.05
N ALA A 51 -7.00 -8.36 9.59
CA ALA A 51 -6.25 -9.34 10.38
C ALA A 51 -4.85 -8.83 10.75
N PHE A 52 -4.14 -8.17 9.84
CA PHE A 52 -2.85 -7.53 10.14
C PHE A 52 -2.99 -6.35 11.10
N GLU A 53 -4.01 -5.53 10.92
CA GLU A 53 -4.30 -4.36 11.78
C GLU A 53 -4.66 -4.74 13.21
N SER A 54 -5.17 -5.96 13.41
CA SER A 54 -5.62 -6.47 14.71
C SER A 54 -4.56 -7.27 15.47
N LEU A 55 -3.32 -7.34 14.99
CA LEU A 55 -2.24 -8.03 15.71
C LEU A 55 -1.89 -7.29 17.03
N PRO A 56 -1.46 -8.00 18.09
CA PRO A 56 -1.25 -7.42 19.43
C PRO A 56 -0.32 -6.19 19.49
N ASP A 57 0.64 -6.09 18.57
CA ASP A 57 1.61 -4.99 18.48
C ASP A 57 1.44 -4.16 17.20
N ALA A 58 0.34 -4.36 16.46
CA ALA A 58 0.02 -3.49 15.33
C ALA A 58 -0.35 -2.10 15.84
N ILE A 59 0.09 -1.07 15.12
CA ILE A 59 -0.29 0.32 15.44
C ILE A 59 -1.79 0.51 15.20
N GLY A 60 -2.35 -0.16 14.19
CA GLY A 60 -3.77 -0.09 13.84
C GLY A 60 -4.01 0.45 12.42
N PRO A 61 -5.28 0.63 12.03
CA PRO A 61 -5.68 1.00 10.67
C PRO A 61 -5.13 2.36 10.21
N GLU A 62 -4.84 3.29 11.13
CA GLU A 62 -4.22 4.58 10.81
C GLU A 62 -2.79 4.45 10.27
N SER A 63 -2.14 3.31 10.48
CA SER A 63 -0.78 3.04 10.03
C SER A 63 -0.71 2.22 8.74
N THR A 64 -1.85 1.72 8.26
CA THR A 64 -1.92 0.85 7.09
C THR A 64 -2.09 1.67 5.82
N LYS A 65 -1.19 1.48 4.85
CA LYS A 65 -1.42 1.90 3.46
C LYS A 65 -1.91 0.72 2.64
N PHE A 66 -3.06 0.88 2.00
CA PHE A 66 -3.69 -0.18 1.24
C PHE A 66 -4.21 0.33 -0.10
N PHE A 67 -3.76 -0.33 -1.17
CA PHE A 67 -4.05 0.07 -2.55
C PHE A 67 -5.55 0.20 -2.86
N LEU A 68 -6.40 -0.74 -2.38
CA LEU A 68 -7.83 -0.70 -2.69
C LEU A 68 -8.54 0.47 -1.99
N ASP A 69 -8.13 0.82 -0.76
CA ASP A 69 -8.72 1.97 -0.06
C ASP A 69 -8.42 3.27 -0.83
N ASP A 70 -7.16 3.44 -1.26
CA ASP A 70 -6.74 4.60 -2.05
C ASP A 70 -7.48 4.66 -3.39
N TYR A 71 -7.66 3.52 -4.07
CA TYR A 71 -8.39 3.46 -5.34
C TYR A 71 -9.89 3.74 -5.18
N ILE A 72 -10.52 3.25 -4.11
CA ILE A 72 -11.92 3.55 -3.80
C ILE A 72 -12.08 5.05 -3.50
N ALA A 73 -11.23 5.61 -2.64
CA ALA A 73 -11.25 7.02 -2.29
C ALA A 73 -11.04 7.92 -3.53
N TYR A 74 -10.15 7.51 -4.44
CA TYR A 74 -9.98 8.17 -5.74
C TYR A 74 -11.28 8.18 -6.54
N LYS A 75 -11.93 7.02 -6.72
CA LYS A 75 -13.17 6.93 -7.49
C LYS A 75 -14.30 7.75 -6.86
N GLU A 76 -14.40 7.75 -5.54
CA GLU A 76 -15.38 8.57 -4.81
C GLU A 76 -15.12 10.07 -5.01
N SER A 77 -13.86 10.48 -5.15
CA SER A 77 -13.49 11.88 -5.38
C SER A 77 -13.86 12.40 -6.78
N LEU A 78 -13.99 11.53 -7.78
CA LEU A 78 -14.34 11.92 -9.14
C LEU A 78 -15.81 12.36 -9.27
N GLY A 79 -16.72 11.81 -8.46
CA GLY A 79 -18.13 12.24 -8.42
C GLY A 79 -18.77 12.32 -9.82
N ASP A 80 -19.23 13.52 -10.18
CA ASP A 80 -19.88 13.81 -11.47
C ASP A 80 -18.95 13.67 -12.69
N GLU A 81 -17.62 13.68 -12.50
CA GLU A 81 -16.64 13.50 -13.58
C GLU A 81 -16.79 12.11 -14.24
N LEU A 82 -17.15 11.09 -13.46
CA LEU A 82 -17.39 9.74 -13.99
C LEU A 82 -18.58 9.66 -14.95
N GLU A 83 -19.56 10.55 -14.81
CA GLU A 83 -20.73 10.60 -15.70
C GLU A 83 -20.37 11.24 -17.05
N ALA A 84 -19.40 12.18 -17.05
CA ALA A 84 -18.91 12.84 -18.26
C ALA A 84 -17.79 12.04 -18.95
N ASP A 85 -16.94 11.40 -18.16
CA ASP A 85 -15.81 10.58 -18.60
C ASP A 85 -15.67 9.33 -17.71
N PRO A 86 -16.30 8.20 -18.09
CA PRO A 86 -16.16 6.94 -17.36
C PRO A 86 -14.71 6.43 -17.28
N ASP A 87 -13.84 6.80 -18.22
CA ASP A 87 -12.45 6.36 -18.27
C ASP A 87 -11.57 7.08 -17.21
N ALA A 88 -12.05 8.21 -16.67
CA ALA A 88 -11.45 8.85 -15.51
C ALA A 88 -11.42 7.90 -14.30
N GLY A 89 -12.39 6.98 -14.18
CA GLY A 89 -12.45 5.98 -13.12
C GLY A 89 -11.60 4.73 -13.35
N SER A 90 -10.81 4.68 -14.42
CA SER A 90 -9.97 3.53 -14.75
C SER A 90 -8.77 3.40 -13.80
N LEU A 91 -8.23 2.19 -13.72
CA LEU A 91 -7.04 1.92 -12.93
C LEU A 91 -5.80 2.62 -13.51
N GLU A 92 -5.73 2.74 -14.84
CA GLU A 92 -4.70 3.50 -15.54
C GLU A 92 -4.74 4.99 -15.16
N SER A 93 -5.93 5.60 -15.15
CA SER A 93 -6.12 6.99 -14.74
C SER A 93 -5.69 7.19 -13.29
N PHE A 94 -6.14 6.32 -12.37
CA PHE A 94 -5.70 6.33 -10.98
C PHE A 94 -4.16 6.29 -10.84
N LEU A 95 -3.50 5.34 -11.50
CA LEU A 95 -2.04 5.17 -11.42
C LEU A 95 -1.25 6.28 -12.11
N SER A 96 -1.90 7.13 -12.90
CA SER A 96 -1.29 8.29 -13.56
C SER A 96 -1.22 9.54 -12.66
N TRP A 97 -2.07 9.61 -11.63
CA TRP A 97 -2.07 10.72 -10.67
C TRP A 97 -0.81 10.68 -9.80
N LEU A 98 -0.23 11.85 -9.55
CA LEU A 98 1.07 11.95 -8.87
C LEU A 98 1.01 11.34 -7.47
N GLU A 99 -0.10 11.57 -6.76
CA GLU A 99 -0.38 11.08 -5.41
C GLU A 99 -0.38 9.55 -5.33
N TYR A 100 -0.84 8.87 -6.38
CA TYR A 100 -1.03 7.41 -6.41
C TYR A 100 -0.01 6.67 -7.27
N SER A 101 0.84 7.40 -7.99
CA SER A 101 1.88 6.85 -8.87
C SER A 101 2.83 5.86 -8.19
N PHE A 102 2.99 5.95 -6.86
CA PHE A 102 3.72 4.96 -6.04
C PHE A 102 3.21 3.52 -6.26
N TRP A 103 1.88 3.33 -6.36
CA TRP A 103 1.27 2.01 -6.52
C TRP A 103 1.62 1.34 -7.85
N LYS A 104 2.05 2.11 -8.86
CA LYS A 104 2.45 1.59 -10.17
C LYS A 104 3.62 0.59 -10.08
N GLY A 105 4.46 0.68 -9.06
CA GLY A 105 5.54 -0.28 -8.81
C GLY A 105 5.09 -1.64 -8.28
N PHE A 106 3.83 -1.76 -7.83
CA PHE A 106 3.32 -2.93 -7.11
C PHE A 106 2.11 -3.58 -7.79
N VAL A 107 1.46 -2.88 -8.72
CA VAL A 107 0.28 -3.37 -9.44
C VAL A 107 0.70 -3.93 -10.79
N LYS A 108 0.32 -5.18 -11.06
CA LYS A 108 0.45 -5.80 -12.38
C LYS A 108 -0.86 -5.60 -13.15
N MET A 109 -0.79 -4.85 -14.25
CA MET A 109 -1.94 -4.57 -15.13
C MET A 109 -2.21 -5.71 -16.12
N GLU A 110 -1.16 -6.42 -16.52
CA GLU A 110 -1.23 -7.53 -17.46
C GLU A 110 -0.85 -8.84 -16.76
N ASN A 111 -1.53 -9.92 -17.16
CA ASN A 111 -1.27 -11.27 -16.66
C ASN A 111 -0.10 -11.92 -17.43
N THR A 112 0.99 -11.18 -17.59
CA THR A 112 2.22 -11.68 -18.21
C THR A 112 3.00 -12.47 -17.15
N SER A 113 3.14 -13.77 -17.39
CA SER A 113 4.03 -14.63 -16.60
C SER A 113 5.47 -14.29 -16.99
N GLU A 114 6.22 -13.67 -16.08
CA GLU A 114 7.68 -13.70 -16.10
C GLU A 114 8.19 -14.97 -15.39
#